data_AF-A0A7Y3G7Q2-F1
#
_entry.id   AF-A0A7Y3G7Q2-F1
#
_cell.length_a   1.000
_cell.length_b   1.000
_cell.length_c   1.000
_cell.angle_alpha   90.00
_cell.angle_beta   90.00
_cell.angle_gamma   90.00
#
_symmetry.space_group_name_H-M   'P 1'
#
loop_
_entity.id
_entity.type
_entity.pdbx_description
1 polymer ?
#
loop_
_entity_poly.entity_id
_entity_poly.type
_entity_poly.pdbx_seq_one_letter_code
_entity_poly.pdbx_strand_id
1 'polypeptide(L)'
;MRLLLIAALLGLAACNHSIYTKDGVTDGDTFFLAPRAWADDDPSLQSWVTYSLVKSACQLEVGGDNPARNSDYGCELTAREHLLDTWVEQRDEHAHATDDYLDTLLRVRKAGFLDEYTVAYFGRRHWSVPAEVQHARFDRWRREHLKGHEPETRIIGSWNYRPL
;
A
#
# COMPACT_ATOMS: atom_id res chain seq x y z
N MET A 1 27.44 -17.89 51.07
CA MET A 1 27.24 -16.47 50.64
C MET A 1 27.64 -16.18 49.19
N ARG A 2 28.73 -16.73 48.62
CA ARG A 2 29.11 -16.48 47.21
C ARG A 2 28.17 -17.09 46.15
N LEU A 3 27.51 -18.22 46.45
CA LEU A 3 26.58 -18.88 45.51
C LEU A 3 25.24 -18.13 45.33
N LEU A 4 24.80 -17.38 46.34
CA LEU A 4 23.56 -16.58 46.25
C LEU A 4 23.71 -15.32 45.39
N LEU A 5 24.93 -14.78 45.29
CA LEU A 5 25.24 -13.61 44.46
C LEU A 5 25.24 -13.94 42.96
N ILE A 6 25.61 -15.16 42.57
CA ILE A 6 25.65 -15.58 41.16
C ILE A 6 24.22 -15.83 40.62
N ALA A 7 23.32 -16.37 41.45
CA ALA A 7 21.91 -16.54 41.07
C ALA A 7 21.18 -15.20 40.90
N ALA A 8 21.52 -14.19 41.69
CA ALA A 8 20.95 -12.83 41.57
C ALA A 8 21.44 -12.10 40.31
N LEU A 9 22.67 -12.38 39.84
CA LEU A 9 23.23 -11.80 38.62
C LEU A 9 22.67 -12.43 37.33
N LEU A 10 22.29 -13.72 37.36
CA LEU A 10 21.67 -14.40 36.22
C LEU A 10 20.20 -14.01 36.00
N GLY A 11 19.50 -13.53 37.04
CA GLY A 11 18.13 -13.01 36.92
C GLY A 11 18.03 -11.65 36.22
N LEU A 12 19.11 -10.87 36.20
CA LEU A 12 19.17 -9.53 35.57
C LEU A 12 19.63 -9.58 34.10
N ALA A 13 20.08 -10.74 33.63
CA ALA A 13 20.35 -11.00 32.21
C ALA A 13 19.13 -11.62 31.49
N ALA A 14 17.93 -11.52 32.07
CA ALA A 14 16.71 -11.63 31.28
C ALA A 14 16.76 -10.48 30.26
N CYS A 15 17.17 -10.82 29.04
CA CYS A 15 17.16 -9.93 27.90
C CYS A 15 15.84 -9.17 27.93
N ASN A 16 15.94 -7.86 28.05
CA ASN A 16 14.80 -6.98 27.91
C ASN A 16 14.33 -7.10 26.46
N HIS A 17 13.46 -8.07 26.16
CA HIS A 17 12.68 -8.16 24.92
C HIS A 17 11.56 -7.11 24.92
N SER A 18 11.78 -5.96 25.55
CA SER A 18 10.93 -4.80 25.36
C SER A 18 11.11 -4.34 23.92
N ILE A 19 10.13 -4.67 23.09
CA ILE A 19 9.89 -4.07 21.78
C ILE A 19 10.00 -2.55 21.97
N TYR A 20 10.95 -1.90 21.29
CA TYR A 20 11.08 -0.46 21.36
C TYR A 20 9.94 0.13 20.54
N THR A 21 8.82 0.43 21.19
CA THR A 21 7.74 1.18 20.54
C THR A 21 8.14 2.64 20.53
N LYS A 22 8.71 3.10 19.42
CA LYS A 22 8.78 4.51 19.10
C LYS A 22 7.77 4.78 17.99
N ASP A 23 6.80 5.64 18.26
CA ASP A 23 5.85 6.18 17.26
C ASP A 23 4.91 5.16 16.58
N GLY A 24 4.62 4.02 17.21
CA GLY A 24 3.56 3.09 16.77
C GLY A 24 3.97 2.05 15.72
N VAL A 25 5.25 1.99 15.34
CA VAL A 25 5.78 0.92 14.49
C VAL A 25 6.46 -0.11 15.39
N THR A 26 5.99 -1.35 15.34
CA THR A 26 6.64 -2.51 15.96
C THR A 26 7.96 -2.78 15.24
N ASP A 27 9.09 -2.85 15.95
CA ASP A 27 10.44 -3.15 15.41
C ASP A 27 10.54 -4.43 14.54
N GLY A 28 9.48 -5.24 14.43
CA GLY A 28 9.42 -6.46 13.61
C GLY A 28 8.82 -6.27 12.22
N ASP A 29 8.01 -5.22 11.99
CA ASP A 29 7.24 -5.07 10.76
C ASP A 29 7.86 -4.00 9.88
N THR A 30 8.45 -4.43 8.77
CA THR A 30 9.18 -3.54 7.86
C THR A 30 8.81 -3.86 6.42
N PHE A 31 8.46 -2.83 5.66
CA PHE A 31 8.32 -2.93 4.22
C PHE A 31 9.64 -2.59 3.54
N PHE A 32 10.19 -3.53 2.79
CA PHE A 32 11.41 -3.34 2.01
C PHE A 32 11.05 -3.06 0.56
N LEU A 33 11.61 -2.00 -0.03
CA LEU A 33 11.55 -1.79 -1.47
C LEU A 33 12.40 -2.84 -2.20
N ALA A 34 11.92 -3.27 -3.37
CA ALA A 34 12.72 -4.11 -4.25
C ALA A 34 13.98 -3.34 -4.70
N PRO A 35 15.17 -3.97 -4.80
CA PRO A 35 16.41 -3.25 -5.13
C PRO A 35 16.33 -2.41 -6.41
N ARG A 36 15.58 -2.89 -7.42
CA ARG A 36 15.36 -2.16 -8.67
C ARG A 36 14.66 -0.81 -8.50
N ALA A 37 13.85 -0.64 -7.45
CA ALA A 37 13.15 0.62 -7.18
C ALA A 37 14.11 1.81 -7.03
N TRP A 38 15.36 1.56 -6.62
CA TRP A 38 16.39 2.58 -6.40
C TRP A 38 17.25 2.88 -7.63
N ALA A 39 17.25 2.02 -8.63
CA ALA A 39 18.21 2.07 -9.75
C ALA A 39 17.54 2.20 -11.12
N ASP A 40 16.23 2.00 -11.19
CA ASP A 40 15.45 2.00 -12.42
C ASP A 40 14.49 3.20 -12.37
N ASP A 41 14.81 4.21 -13.18
CA ASP A 41 14.05 5.47 -13.27
C ASP A 41 12.85 5.35 -14.21
N ASP A 42 12.41 4.13 -14.57
CA ASP A 42 11.20 3.93 -15.36
C ASP A 42 9.99 4.64 -14.71
N PRO A 43 9.35 5.59 -15.42
CA PRO A 43 8.21 6.38 -14.94
C PRO A 43 7.08 5.55 -14.32
N SER A 44 6.75 4.42 -14.94
CA SER A 44 5.67 3.55 -14.49
C SER A 44 6.07 2.79 -13.24
N LEU A 45 7.30 2.27 -13.19
CA LEU A 45 7.86 1.66 -11.99
C LEU A 45 7.85 2.64 -10.80
N GLN A 46 8.32 3.87 -11.00
CA GLN A 46 8.37 4.87 -9.92
C GLN A 46 6.97 5.23 -9.41
N SER A 47 5.98 5.29 -10.30
CA SER A 47 4.58 5.44 -9.90
C SER A 47 4.11 4.27 -9.01
N TRP A 48 4.44 3.03 -9.40
CA TRP A 48 4.13 1.85 -8.59
C TRP A 48 4.93 1.73 -7.29
N VAL A 49 6.13 2.32 -7.22
CA VAL A 49 6.89 2.48 -5.97
C VAL A 49 6.12 3.39 -5.01
N THR A 50 5.63 4.55 -5.48
CA THR A 50 4.78 5.43 -4.66
C THR A 50 3.55 4.68 -4.14
N TYR A 51 2.81 3.98 -5.01
CA TYR A 51 1.66 3.16 -4.60
C TYR A 51 2.04 2.19 -3.48
N SER A 52 3.15 1.48 -3.64
CA SER A 52 3.61 0.47 -2.69
C SER A 52 3.93 1.08 -1.32
N LEU A 53 4.63 2.22 -1.30
CA LEU A 53 4.97 2.92 -0.07
C LEU A 53 3.73 3.44 0.65
N VAL A 54 2.87 4.19 -0.05
CA VAL A 54 1.64 4.74 0.54
C VAL A 54 0.74 3.64 1.06
N LYS A 55 0.54 2.59 0.26
CA LYS A 55 -0.24 1.43 0.70
C LYS A 55 0.37 0.83 1.95
N SER A 56 1.68 0.53 1.93
CA SER A 56 2.38 -0.13 3.04
C SER A 56 2.30 0.66 4.35
N ALA A 57 2.41 2.00 4.28
CA ALA A 57 2.27 2.88 5.43
C ALA A 57 0.86 2.76 6.05
N CYS A 58 -0.19 2.80 5.22
CA CYS A 58 -1.56 2.59 5.70
C CYS A 58 -1.74 1.20 6.32
N GLN A 59 -1.13 0.15 5.76
CA GLN A 59 -1.25 -1.20 6.33
C GLN A 59 -0.62 -1.33 7.73
N LEU A 60 0.45 -0.56 8.00
CA LEU A 60 1.06 -0.47 9.32
C LEU A 60 0.19 0.30 10.29
N GLU A 61 -0.37 1.43 9.87
CA GLU A 61 -1.25 2.27 10.69
C GLU A 61 -2.52 1.52 11.13
N VAL A 62 -3.09 0.70 10.23
CA VAL A 62 -4.22 -0.17 10.56
C VAL A 62 -3.83 -1.23 11.60
N GLY A 63 -2.60 -1.75 11.54
CA GLY A 63 -2.08 -2.75 12.48
C GLY A 63 -2.77 -4.12 12.41
N GLY A 64 -2.29 -5.08 13.20
CA GLY A 64 -2.77 -6.46 13.25
C GLY A 64 -1.70 -7.49 12.88
N ASP A 65 -2.02 -8.78 12.99
CA ASP A 65 -1.02 -9.87 12.95
C ASP A 65 -0.25 -10.00 11.62
N ASN A 66 -0.82 -9.52 10.51
CA ASN A 66 -0.17 -9.56 9.20
C ASN A 66 -0.41 -8.26 8.43
N PRO A 67 0.54 -7.30 8.49
CA PRO A 67 0.48 -6.03 7.77
C PRO A 67 0.15 -6.19 6.28
N ALA A 68 0.68 -7.20 5.60
CA ALA A 68 0.43 -7.40 4.17
C ALA A 68 -1.06 -7.59 3.82
N ARG A 69 -1.88 -8.01 4.79
CA ARG A 69 -3.32 -8.26 4.61
C ARG A 69 -4.20 -7.10 5.06
N ASN A 70 -3.65 -6.16 5.81
CA ASN A 70 -4.37 -5.02 6.36
C ASN A 70 -4.57 -4.00 5.24
N SER A 71 -5.79 -3.85 4.75
CA SER A 71 -6.13 -2.86 3.74
C SER A 71 -7.63 -2.65 3.79
N ASP A 72 -8.05 -1.40 3.92
CA ASP A 72 -9.44 -0.98 3.80
C ASP A 72 -9.65 -0.16 2.51
N TYR A 73 -10.86 0.38 2.38
CA TYR A 73 -11.23 1.27 1.28
C TYR A 73 -10.32 2.49 1.18
N GLY A 74 -10.08 3.17 2.30
CA GLY A 74 -9.29 4.39 2.35
C GLY A 74 -7.84 4.13 1.94
N CYS A 75 -7.23 3.07 2.48
CA CYS A 75 -5.88 2.66 2.11
C CYS A 75 -5.72 2.43 0.60
N GLU A 76 -6.67 1.73 -0.03
CA GLU A 76 -6.58 1.45 -1.47
C GLU A 76 -6.80 2.73 -2.30
N LEU A 77 -7.80 3.53 -1.95
CA LEU A 77 -8.11 4.76 -2.68
C LEU A 77 -6.94 5.74 -2.60
N THR A 78 -6.45 6.06 -1.39
CA THR A 78 -5.34 6.98 -1.18
C THR A 78 -4.08 6.51 -1.91
N ALA A 79 -3.75 5.21 -1.84
CA ALA A 79 -2.60 4.69 -2.59
C ALA A 79 -2.75 4.86 -4.10
N ARG A 80 -3.97 4.71 -4.64
CA ARG A 80 -4.27 4.92 -6.07
C ARG A 80 -4.26 6.38 -6.49
N GLU A 81 -4.66 7.29 -5.61
CA GLU A 81 -4.55 8.72 -5.85
C GLU A 81 -3.09 9.11 -6.00
N HIS A 82 -2.24 8.72 -5.04
CA HIS A 82 -0.81 8.98 -5.09
C HIS A 82 -0.11 8.28 -6.28
N LEU A 83 -0.54 7.07 -6.64
CA LEU A 83 -0.08 6.39 -7.87
C LEU A 83 -0.30 7.27 -9.11
N LEU A 84 -1.49 7.86 -9.23
CA LEU A 84 -1.86 8.67 -10.38
C LEU A 84 -1.29 10.09 -10.35
N ASP A 85 -1.03 10.64 -9.16
CA ASP A 85 -0.32 11.91 -9.01
C ASP A 85 1.13 11.74 -9.49
N THR A 86 1.84 10.73 -8.98
CA THR A 86 3.19 10.42 -9.47
C THR A 86 3.19 10.09 -10.95
N TRP A 87 2.20 9.35 -11.48
CA TRP A 87 2.14 9.08 -12.91
C TRP A 87 1.99 10.36 -13.76
N VAL A 88 1.22 11.34 -13.29
CA VAL A 88 1.08 12.62 -13.98
C VAL A 88 2.40 13.39 -13.95
N GLU A 89 3.04 13.51 -12.79
CA GLU A 89 4.34 14.18 -12.65
C GLU A 89 5.40 13.54 -13.55
N GLN A 90 5.49 12.21 -13.51
CA GLN A 90 6.44 11.45 -14.31
C GLN A 90 6.23 11.63 -15.81
N ARG A 91 4.98 11.75 -16.28
CA ARG A 91 4.68 12.03 -17.70
C ARG A 91 5.01 13.45 -18.13
N ASP A 92 4.88 14.42 -17.23
CA ASP A 92 5.25 15.80 -17.50
C ASP A 92 6.77 15.93 -17.68
N GLU A 93 7.55 15.14 -16.94
CA GLU A 93 9.01 15.07 -17.06
C GLU A 93 9.49 14.15 -18.19
N HIS A 94 8.70 13.12 -18.54
CA HIS A 94 9.05 12.10 -19.53
C HIS A 94 7.98 12.01 -20.62
N ALA A 95 8.09 12.86 -21.65
CA ALA A 95 7.08 13.03 -22.71
C ALA A 95 6.70 11.75 -23.50
N HIS A 96 7.51 10.69 -23.44
CA HIS A 96 7.26 9.42 -24.11
C HIS A 96 6.82 8.29 -23.16
N ALA A 97 6.66 8.57 -21.86
CA ALA A 97 6.18 7.59 -20.90
C ALA A 97 4.74 7.18 -21.20
N THR A 98 4.52 5.88 -21.34
CA THR A 98 3.21 5.27 -21.58
C THR A 98 3.05 4.01 -20.75
N ASP A 99 1.88 3.83 -20.13
CA ASP A 99 1.48 2.59 -19.49
C ASP A 99 -0.04 2.46 -19.62
N ASP A 100 -0.50 1.43 -20.32
CA ASP A 100 -1.90 1.27 -20.69
C ASP A 100 -2.83 1.25 -19.48
N TYR A 101 -2.38 0.64 -18.38
CA TYR A 101 -3.15 0.57 -17.15
C TYR A 101 -3.22 1.93 -16.47
N LEU A 102 -2.08 2.60 -16.27
CA LEU A 102 -2.01 3.90 -15.60
C LEU A 102 -2.72 4.99 -16.42
N ASP A 103 -2.60 4.95 -17.74
CA ASP A 103 -3.34 5.86 -18.62
C ASP A 103 -4.85 5.60 -18.59
N THR A 104 -5.26 4.34 -18.47
CA THR A 104 -6.68 3.98 -18.29
C THR A 104 -7.20 4.44 -16.95
N LEU A 105 -6.47 4.18 -15.87
CA LEU A 105 -6.82 4.59 -14.52
C LEU A 105 -6.87 6.13 -14.41
N LEU A 106 -5.99 6.85 -15.10
CA LEU A 106 -6.04 8.31 -15.19
C LEU A 106 -7.31 8.79 -15.88
N ARG A 107 -7.81 8.11 -16.93
CA ARG A 107 -9.11 8.42 -17.55
C ARG A 107 -10.27 8.20 -16.58
N VAL A 108 -10.22 7.14 -15.77
CA VAL A 108 -11.21 6.87 -14.71
C VAL A 108 -11.23 8.03 -13.71
N ARG A 109 -10.07 8.46 -13.20
CA ARG A 109 -9.95 9.60 -12.28
C ARG A 109 -10.49 10.89 -12.91
N LYS A 110 -10.10 11.20 -14.15
CA LYS A 110 -10.59 12.39 -14.88
C LYS A 110 -12.10 12.38 -15.10
N ALA A 111 -12.72 11.21 -15.21
CA ALA A 111 -14.17 11.06 -15.29
C ALA A 111 -14.89 11.19 -13.92
N GLY A 112 -14.13 11.28 -12.82
CA GLY A 112 -14.66 11.39 -11.46
C GLY A 112 -15.16 10.06 -10.91
N PHE A 113 -14.54 8.94 -11.28
CA PHE A 113 -14.97 7.59 -10.88
C PHE A 113 -13.91 6.77 -10.15
N LEU A 114 -12.90 7.41 -9.54
CA LEU A 114 -11.81 6.67 -8.90
C LEU A 114 -12.31 5.89 -7.67
N ASP A 115 -13.20 6.47 -6.89
CA ASP A 115 -13.90 5.82 -5.77
C ASP A 115 -14.68 4.58 -6.24
N GLU A 116 -15.60 4.73 -7.20
CA GLU A 116 -16.40 3.62 -7.70
C GLU A 116 -15.55 2.53 -8.34
N TYR A 117 -14.49 2.92 -9.06
CA TYR A 117 -13.54 1.97 -9.63
C TYR A 117 -12.83 1.17 -8.53
N THR A 118 -12.36 1.85 -7.49
CA THR A 118 -11.68 1.22 -6.36
C THR A 118 -12.56 0.18 -5.68
N VAL A 119 -13.82 0.53 -5.40
CA VAL A 119 -14.77 -0.43 -4.82
C VAL A 119 -15.13 -1.55 -5.78
N ALA A 120 -15.39 -1.24 -7.05
CA ALA A 120 -15.85 -2.23 -8.01
C ALA A 120 -14.80 -3.30 -8.35
N TYR A 121 -13.51 -2.95 -8.33
CA TYR A 121 -12.43 -3.87 -8.72
C TYR A 121 -11.61 -4.41 -7.55
N PHE A 122 -11.47 -3.67 -6.44
CA PHE A 122 -10.64 -4.06 -5.29
C PHE A 122 -11.42 -4.24 -4.00
N GLY A 123 -12.71 -3.88 -4.02
CA GLY A 123 -13.62 -3.96 -2.88
C GLY A 123 -13.59 -5.32 -2.19
N ARG A 124 -13.52 -5.30 -0.86
CA ARG A 124 -13.66 -6.50 -0.03
C ARG A 124 -14.95 -6.42 0.79
N ARG A 125 -15.50 -7.58 1.14
CA ARG A 125 -16.77 -7.69 1.88
C ARG A 125 -16.79 -6.94 3.23
N HIS A 126 -15.62 -6.76 3.85
CA HIS A 126 -15.48 -6.09 5.14
C HIS A 126 -15.11 -4.60 5.03
N TRP A 127 -14.98 -4.05 3.81
CA TRP A 127 -14.68 -2.64 3.65
C TRP A 127 -15.90 -1.79 3.97
N SER A 128 -15.69 -0.79 4.83
CA SER A 128 -16.64 0.30 5.03
C SER A 128 -16.51 1.26 3.86
N VAL A 129 -17.49 1.23 2.96
CA VAL A 129 -17.52 2.09 1.77
C VAL A 129 -18.40 3.31 2.04
N PRO A 130 -17.94 4.54 1.73
CA PRO A 130 -18.73 5.75 1.91
C PRO A 130 -20.02 5.75 1.07
N ALA A 131 -21.05 6.45 1.53
CA ALA A 131 -22.36 6.50 0.86
C ALA A 131 -22.32 7.26 -0.47
N GLU A 132 -21.30 8.08 -0.67
CA GLU A 132 -21.06 8.91 -1.85
C GLU A 132 -20.69 8.06 -3.08
N VAL A 133 -20.21 6.83 -2.89
CA VAL A 133 -19.82 5.92 -3.96
C VAL A 133 -21.07 5.43 -4.72
N GLN A 134 -21.30 5.97 -5.92
CA GLN A 134 -22.52 5.76 -6.70
C GLN A 134 -22.30 4.84 -7.90
N HIS A 135 -22.46 3.53 -7.68
CA HIS A 135 -22.18 2.50 -8.68
C HIS A 135 -22.94 2.63 -10.01
N ALA A 136 -24.19 3.11 -10.00
CA ALA A 136 -25.03 3.10 -11.20
C ALA A 136 -24.48 3.98 -12.34
N ARG A 137 -23.85 5.12 -12.03
CA ARG A 137 -23.26 6.01 -13.03
C ARG A 137 -21.97 5.41 -13.57
N PHE A 138 -21.12 4.91 -12.68
CA PHE A 138 -19.88 4.23 -13.04
C PHE A 138 -20.14 2.98 -13.90
N ASP A 139 -21.14 2.17 -13.58
CA ASP A 139 -21.47 0.95 -14.32
C ASP A 139 -21.80 1.22 -15.79
N ARG A 140 -22.53 2.31 -16.06
CA ARG A 140 -22.80 2.73 -17.44
C ARG A 140 -21.51 3.13 -18.14
N TRP A 141 -20.72 4.00 -17.51
CA TRP A 141 -19.46 4.49 -18.07
C TRP A 141 -18.45 3.35 -18.33
N ARG A 142 -18.28 2.44 -17.36
CA ARG A 142 -17.38 1.27 -17.44
C ARG A 142 -17.67 0.38 -18.65
N ARG A 143 -18.95 0.12 -18.94
CA ARG A 143 -19.33 -0.75 -20.09
C ARG A 143 -18.90 -0.18 -21.44
N GLU A 144 -18.75 1.14 -21.53
CA GLU A 144 -18.33 1.82 -22.75
C GLU A 144 -16.81 1.99 -22.81
N HIS A 145 -16.16 2.28 -21.67
CA HIS A 145 -14.77 2.75 -21.62
C HIS A 145 -13.76 1.71 -21.11
N LEU A 146 -14.19 0.65 -20.43
CA LEU A 146 -13.34 -0.34 -19.77
C LEU A 146 -13.65 -1.77 -20.25
N LYS A 147 -13.98 -1.93 -21.53
CA LYS A 147 -14.20 -3.27 -22.12
C LYS A 147 -12.89 -4.06 -22.12
N GLY A 148 -12.91 -5.23 -21.50
CA GLY A 148 -11.70 -6.08 -21.38
C GLY A 148 -10.62 -5.48 -20.48
N HIS A 149 -10.96 -4.47 -19.67
CA HIS A 149 -10.02 -3.87 -18.70
C HIS A 149 -9.67 -4.88 -17.60
N GLU A 150 -8.39 -5.03 -17.32
CA GLU A 150 -7.90 -5.82 -16.19
C GLU A 150 -7.38 -4.90 -15.07
N PRO A 151 -7.90 -5.03 -13.83
CA PRO A 151 -7.39 -4.27 -12.70
C PRO A 151 -5.98 -4.75 -12.29
N GLU A 152 -5.08 -3.81 -12.05
CA GLU A 152 -3.71 -4.12 -11.62
C GLU A 152 -3.42 -3.64 -10.19
N THR A 153 -2.56 -4.41 -9.53
CA THR A 153 -1.91 -4.07 -8.26
C THR A 153 -0.48 -4.56 -8.34
N ARG A 154 0.49 -3.64 -8.39
CA ARG A 154 1.91 -3.98 -8.38
C ARG A 154 2.54 -3.50 -7.08
N ILE A 155 2.94 -4.44 -6.22
CA ILE A 155 3.71 -4.14 -5.01
C ILE A 155 5.20 -4.28 -5.33
N ILE A 156 5.93 -3.17 -5.26
CA ILE A 156 7.37 -3.07 -5.55
C ILE A 156 8.15 -3.20 -4.25
N GLY A 157 8.07 -4.38 -3.64
CA GLY A 157 8.69 -4.64 -2.36
C GLY A 157 8.10 -5.85 -1.67
N SER A 158 8.48 -6.02 -0.40
CA SER A 158 8.02 -7.13 0.42
C SER A 158 7.98 -6.76 1.88
N TRP A 159 7.00 -7.31 2.58
CA TRP A 159 6.94 -7.28 4.04
C TRP A 159 7.91 -8.29 4.64
N ASN A 160 8.68 -7.85 5.63
CA ASN A 160 9.17 -8.70 6.69
C ASN A 160 8.28 -8.46 7.90
N TYR A 161 7.66 -9.52 8.42
CA TYR A 161 6.84 -9.47 9.60
C TYR A 161 7.08 -10.76 10.39
N ARG A 162 6.97 -10.69 11.72
CA ARG A 162 7.09 -11.89 12.57
C ARG A 162 5.71 -12.48 12.80
N PRO A 163 5.46 -13.76 12.43
CA PRO A 163 4.25 -14.43 12.88
C PRO A 163 4.28 -14.54 14.41
N LEU A 164 3.21 -14.10 15.07
CA LEU A 164 2.99 -14.29 16.51
C LEU A 164 2.73 -15.76 16.84
#